data_AF-A0A084SY67-F1
#
_entry.id   AF-A0A084SY67-F1
#
_cell.length_a   1.000
_cell.length_b   1.000
_cell.length_c   1.000
_cell.angle_alpha   90.00
_cell.angle_beta   90.00
_cell.angle_gamma   90.00
#
_symmetry.space_group_name_H-M   'P 1'
#
loop_
_entity.id
_entity.type
_entity.pdbx_description
1 polymer ?
#
loop_
_entity_poly.entity_id
_entity_poly.type
_entity_poly.pdbx_seq_one_letter_code
_entity_poly.pdbx_strand_id
1 'polypeptide(L)'
;MSQEAVPVDPHETLYVPMRRRFTREYITTPEGNRELHLFFGIKEITLDEPDLHAFGEALLQQDQFMAGSATTWSGGAPYPWERVRELLEALLAEEILSREAPKPSSRGDIHQRFLEAEALREAPTEPLWWNPDCPRVMERLTGRPLELSFLEAVLPLHRIAHPALDAEGRHVGEMNVFPVAMRMKLPTEWKPCPYPGSRFRDEAMMNVTALRSMTRHWKAVLRGVLAVREEYLRRRPLLPDGRWRVGDLHAVCVAVLALPTLLLMRGNDPVPNGELDPVLSSMFRVTDGVRMVAAYLLYHPAEPRPYDTPITPAELYRISEHENQFLSSRGVCAGPPHMVEEFFATLMDGKPVEGPPAPMPEWAADIPAAVDYAMRGLLLYSLQFNLWGRMCGAYDALRSALLPVEDEPGGFLGRLRARVESDWRMIETLGLNQPSTRAQVESRRVEQYENALHLLTGFREDTPRHLQDAFIPAHDAVDARARLRLRELLRSRADATPEARSDVLGAIADALAEYLSIERPALRALEGIQRQVNALLQRPHPERKFSSADLSLSHRLRIGIARPLPDLMELLRDELEITVENTEETTRITNAPTRSQ
;
A
#
# COMPACT_ATOMS: atom_id res chain seq x y z
N MET A 1 -36.27 10.70 0.71
CA MET A 1 -37.65 10.42 0.26
C MET A 1 -37.55 9.29 -0.75
N SER A 2 -37.89 8.06 -0.35
CA SER A 2 -37.88 6.90 -1.26
C SER A 2 -38.92 7.17 -2.34
N GLN A 3 -38.51 7.26 -3.60
CA GLN A 3 -39.46 7.17 -4.70
C GLN A 3 -40.14 5.80 -4.59
N GLU A 4 -41.47 5.75 -4.75
CA GLU A 4 -42.21 4.50 -4.85
C GLU A 4 -41.61 3.66 -5.97
N ALA A 5 -41.23 2.41 -5.67
CA ALA A 5 -40.69 1.50 -6.67
C ALA A 5 -41.78 1.19 -7.70
N VAL A 6 -41.60 1.69 -8.92
CA VAL A 6 -42.50 1.39 -10.05
C VAL A 6 -42.31 -0.10 -10.40
N PRO A 7 -43.38 -0.92 -10.39
CA PRO A 7 -43.28 -2.33 -10.75
C PRO A 7 -42.80 -2.53 -12.18
N VAL A 8 -42.09 -3.63 -12.43
CA VAL A 8 -41.61 -3.97 -13.79
C VAL A 8 -42.77 -4.52 -14.65
N ASP A 9 -42.94 -3.97 -15.85
CA ASP A 9 -43.93 -4.44 -16.84
C ASP A 9 -43.31 -5.49 -17.78
N PRO A 10 -43.96 -6.64 -18.05
CA PRO A 10 -43.38 -7.69 -18.89
C PRO A 10 -43.07 -7.26 -20.33
N HIS A 11 -43.68 -6.19 -20.82
CA HIS A 11 -43.45 -5.64 -22.15
C HIS A 11 -42.45 -4.48 -22.16
N GLU A 12 -41.97 -4.02 -21.00
CA GLU A 12 -40.94 -2.99 -20.96
C GLU A 12 -39.57 -3.55 -21.39
N THR A 13 -38.76 -2.69 -22.00
CA THR A 13 -37.38 -3.05 -22.37
C THR A 13 -36.45 -2.60 -21.26
N LEU A 14 -35.69 -3.54 -20.71
CA LEU A 14 -34.62 -3.29 -19.76
C LEU A 14 -33.27 -3.37 -20.46
N TYR A 15 -32.34 -2.55 -20.00
CA TYR A 15 -30.99 -2.45 -20.51
C TYR A 15 -30.01 -2.91 -19.44
N VAL A 16 -28.94 -3.56 -19.86
CA VAL A 16 -27.82 -3.93 -19.00
C VAL A 16 -26.68 -2.94 -19.28
N PRO A 17 -26.66 -1.75 -18.63
CA PRO A 17 -25.63 -0.76 -18.87
C PRO A 17 -24.25 -1.39 -18.63
N MET A 18 -23.32 -1.15 -19.55
CA MET A 18 -21.94 -1.61 -19.42
C MET A 18 -21.81 -3.13 -19.17
N ARG A 19 -22.67 -3.99 -19.76
CA ARG A 19 -22.67 -5.46 -19.62
C ARG A 19 -21.28 -6.12 -19.56
N ARG A 20 -20.32 -5.63 -20.34
CA ARG A 20 -18.94 -6.17 -20.34
C ARG A 20 -18.17 -5.94 -19.04
N ARG A 21 -18.73 -5.23 -18.05
CA ARG A 21 -18.23 -5.18 -16.67
C ARG A 21 -18.48 -6.46 -15.90
N PHE A 22 -19.45 -7.26 -16.34
CA PHE A 22 -19.73 -8.50 -15.65
C PHE A 22 -18.56 -9.49 -15.73
N THR A 23 -18.23 -10.07 -14.59
CA THR A 23 -17.51 -11.35 -14.51
C THR A 23 -18.38 -12.37 -13.78
N ARG A 24 -18.06 -13.65 -13.91
CA ARG A 24 -18.79 -14.73 -13.24
C ARG A 24 -17.87 -15.79 -12.68
N GLU A 25 -18.32 -16.45 -11.63
CA GLU A 25 -17.67 -17.60 -11.03
C GLU A 25 -18.71 -18.60 -10.53
N TYR A 26 -18.38 -19.89 -10.60
CA TYR A 26 -19.10 -20.90 -9.85
C TYR A 26 -18.31 -21.26 -8.61
N ILE A 27 -18.92 -21.09 -7.43
CA ILE A 27 -18.33 -21.44 -6.16
C ILE A 27 -19.01 -22.70 -5.64
N THR A 28 -18.23 -23.61 -5.05
CA THR A 28 -18.77 -24.75 -4.32
C THR A 28 -18.66 -24.47 -2.83
N THR A 29 -19.79 -24.40 -2.14
CA THR A 29 -19.83 -24.14 -0.70
C THR A 29 -19.24 -25.31 0.09
N PRO A 30 -18.86 -25.12 1.37
CA PRO A 30 -18.40 -26.22 2.22
C PRO A 30 -19.39 -27.40 2.32
N GLU A 31 -20.68 -27.13 2.15
CA GLU A 31 -21.79 -28.10 2.14
C GLU A 31 -21.90 -28.85 0.79
N GLY A 32 -21.12 -28.46 -0.22
CA GLY A 32 -21.10 -29.07 -1.55
C GLY A 32 -22.13 -28.49 -2.53
N ASN A 33 -22.85 -27.42 -2.14
CA ASN A 33 -23.76 -26.72 -3.04
C ASN A 33 -22.97 -25.90 -4.05
N ARG A 34 -23.52 -25.75 -5.26
CA ARG A 34 -22.90 -24.94 -6.31
C ARG A 34 -23.68 -23.64 -6.43
N GLU A 35 -22.98 -22.52 -6.30
CA GLU A 35 -23.53 -21.17 -6.39
C GLU A 35 -22.94 -20.46 -7.61
N LEU A 36 -23.73 -19.65 -8.31
CA LEU A 36 -23.27 -18.75 -9.38
C LEU A 36 -23.12 -17.34 -8.83
N HIS A 37 -21.89 -16.83 -8.81
CA HIS A 37 -21.58 -15.46 -8.41
C HIS A 37 -21.36 -14.61 -9.66
N LEU A 38 -22.06 -13.50 -9.76
CA LEU A 38 -21.89 -12.50 -10.81
C LEU A 38 -21.36 -11.22 -10.18
N PHE A 39 -20.29 -10.66 -10.75
CA PHE A 39 -19.70 -9.42 -10.25
C PHE A 39 -19.92 -8.31 -11.28
N PHE A 40 -20.51 -7.19 -10.86
CA PHE A 40 -20.73 -6.01 -11.69
C PHE A 40 -20.07 -4.80 -11.04
N GLY A 41 -18.82 -4.53 -11.41
CA GLY A 41 -18.01 -3.53 -10.73
C GLY A 41 -17.79 -3.92 -9.26
N ILE A 42 -18.28 -3.08 -8.32
CA ILE A 42 -18.17 -3.33 -6.87
C ILE A 42 -19.31 -4.19 -6.31
N LYS A 43 -20.31 -4.54 -7.13
CA LYS A 43 -21.50 -5.29 -6.70
C LYS A 43 -21.33 -6.78 -6.98
N GLU A 44 -21.78 -7.60 -6.05
CA GLU A 44 -21.83 -9.06 -6.18
C GLU A 44 -23.29 -9.52 -6.12
N ILE A 45 -23.67 -10.39 -7.05
CA ILE A 45 -24.95 -11.10 -7.07
C ILE A 45 -24.66 -12.57 -6.87
N THR A 46 -25.20 -13.15 -5.81
CA THR A 46 -25.11 -14.60 -5.55
C THR A 46 -26.41 -15.26 -5.93
N LEU A 47 -26.34 -16.26 -6.80
CA LEU A 47 -27.43 -17.15 -7.16
C LEU A 47 -27.11 -18.54 -6.58
N ASP A 48 -27.66 -18.81 -5.40
CA ASP A 48 -27.50 -20.06 -4.66
C ASP A 48 -28.49 -21.15 -5.10
N GLU A 49 -29.58 -20.75 -5.76
CA GLU A 49 -30.56 -21.66 -6.37
C GLU A 49 -30.07 -22.19 -7.73
N PRO A 50 -29.81 -23.51 -7.89
CA PRO A 50 -29.25 -24.05 -9.13
C PRO A 50 -30.14 -23.86 -10.35
N ASP A 51 -31.45 -23.75 -10.15
CA ASP A 51 -32.40 -23.50 -11.23
C ASP A 51 -32.28 -22.08 -11.78
N LEU A 52 -31.81 -21.10 -11.00
CA LEU A 52 -31.56 -19.71 -11.44
C LEU A 52 -30.21 -19.49 -12.11
N HIS A 53 -29.31 -20.49 -12.12
CA HIS A 53 -28.02 -20.35 -12.78
C HIS A 53 -28.17 -19.94 -14.26
N ALA A 54 -29.11 -20.56 -14.98
CA ALA A 54 -29.36 -20.25 -16.39
C ALA A 54 -29.84 -18.79 -16.59
N PHE A 55 -30.64 -18.26 -15.67
CA PHE A 55 -31.04 -16.85 -15.66
C PHE A 55 -29.81 -15.94 -15.54
N GLY A 56 -28.93 -16.21 -14.56
CA GLY A 56 -27.70 -15.45 -14.37
C GLY A 56 -26.78 -15.51 -15.58
N GLU A 57 -26.61 -16.69 -16.19
CA GLU A 57 -25.80 -16.86 -17.41
C GLU A 57 -26.38 -16.10 -18.60
N ALA A 58 -27.71 -16.10 -18.76
CA ALA A 58 -28.38 -15.38 -19.83
C ALA A 58 -28.27 -13.86 -19.67
N LEU A 59 -28.38 -13.34 -18.44
CA LEU A 59 -28.20 -11.91 -18.14
C LEU A 59 -26.86 -11.38 -18.66
N LEU A 60 -25.79 -12.18 -18.54
CA LEU A 60 -24.45 -11.83 -19.03
C LEU A 60 -24.35 -11.68 -20.56
N GLN A 61 -25.32 -12.22 -21.31
CA GLN A 61 -25.32 -12.20 -22.78
C GLN A 61 -26.18 -11.07 -23.37
N GLN A 62 -27.04 -10.43 -22.58
CA GLN A 62 -27.99 -9.43 -23.09
C GLN A 62 -27.50 -8.01 -22.85
N ASP A 63 -27.33 -7.21 -23.91
CA ASP A 63 -27.13 -5.76 -23.75
C ASP A 63 -28.47 -5.05 -23.42
N GLN A 64 -29.58 -5.63 -23.89
CA GLN A 64 -30.95 -5.22 -23.61
C GLN A 64 -31.89 -6.40 -23.85
N PHE A 65 -33.05 -6.41 -23.20
CA PHE A 65 -34.06 -7.45 -23.38
C PHE A 65 -35.44 -6.93 -22.96
N MET A 66 -36.50 -7.53 -23.51
CA MET A 66 -37.86 -7.31 -23.01
C MET A 66 -38.02 -8.07 -21.69
N ALA A 67 -38.51 -7.43 -20.63
CA ALA A 67 -38.51 -7.99 -19.28
C ALA A 67 -39.16 -9.39 -19.21
N GLY A 68 -40.32 -9.56 -19.84
CA GLY A 68 -41.05 -10.83 -19.92
C GLY A 68 -40.29 -11.96 -20.63
N SER A 69 -39.34 -11.64 -21.52
CA SER A 69 -38.53 -12.66 -22.20
C SER A 69 -37.58 -13.40 -21.25
N ALA A 70 -37.23 -12.80 -20.11
CA ALA A 70 -36.35 -13.42 -19.12
C ALA A 70 -36.98 -14.64 -18.42
N THR A 71 -38.31 -14.80 -18.51
CA THR A 71 -39.01 -16.04 -18.10
C THR A 71 -38.53 -17.27 -18.87
N THR A 72 -37.99 -17.08 -20.07
CA THR A 72 -37.50 -18.17 -20.94
C THR A 72 -36.03 -18.52 -20.71
N TRP A 73 -35.33 -17.82 -19.82
CA TRP A 73 -33.90 -18.06 -19.55
C TRP A 73 -33.62 -19.26 -18.64
N SER A 74 -34.59 -20.17 -18.49
CA SER A 74 -34.41 -21.37 -17.68
C SER A 74 -33.75 -22.48 -18.49
N GLY A 75 -33.05 -23.38 -17.79
CA GLY A 75 -32.56 -24.64 -18.37
C GLY A 75 -33.67 -25.68 -18.60
N GLY A 76 -34.94 -25.32 -18.41
CA GLY A 76 -36.08 -26.24 -18.37
C GLY A 76 -37.41 -25.54 -18.68
N ALA A 77 -38.42 -25.68 -17.81
CA ALA A 77 -39.70 -24.99 -17.97
C ALA A 77 -39.54 -23.47 -17.69
N PRO A 78 -40.26 -22.57 -18.39
CA PRO A 78 -40.16 -21.13 -18.14
C PRO A 78 -40.45 -20.77 -16.67
N TYR A 79 -39.72 -19.79 -16.14
CA TYR A 79 -39.97 -19.29 -14.79
C TYR A 79 -41.33 -18.59 -14.69
N PRO A 80 -42.01 -18.64 -13.54
CA PRO A 80 -43.18 -17.80 -13.27
C PRO A 80 -42.80 -16.31 -13.38
N TRP A 81 -43.67 -15.52 -14.00
CA TRP A 81 -43.44 -14.08 -14.19
C TRP A 81 -43.14 -13.35 -12.88
N GLU A 82 -43.91 -13.62 -11.82
CA GLU A 82 -43.73 -12.94 -10.52
C GLU A 82 -42.31 -13.12 -9.96
N ARG A 83 -41.73 -14.32 -10.10
CA ARG A 83 -40.35 -14.60 -9.65
C ARG A 83 -39.32 -13.83 -10.48
N VAL A 84 -39.50 -13.77 -11.80
CA VAL A 84 -38.62 -12.98 -12.68
C VAL A 84 -38.77 -11.49 -12.40
N ARG A 85 -39.99 -11.01 -12.16
CA ARG A 85 -40.26 -9.60 -11.84
C ARG A 85 -39.49 -9.18 -10.59
N GLU A 86 -39.55 -9.97 -9.52
CA GLU A 86 -38.81 -9.71 -8.27
C GLU A 86 -37.29 -9.63 -8.50
N LEU A 87 -36.73 -10.55 -9.29
CA LEU A 87 -35.30 -10.53 -9.64
C LEU A 87 -34.93 -9.26 -10.44
N LEU A 88 -35.73 -8.90 -11.44
CA LEU A 88 -35.49 -7.71 -12.26
C LEU A 88 -35.63 -6.41 -11.44
N GLU A 89 -36.60 -6.34 -10.53
CA GLU A 89 -36.79 -5.22 -9.61
C GLU A 89 -35.61 -5.07 -8.64
N ALA A 90 -35.08 -6.17 -8.13
CA ALA A 90 -33.86 -6.15 -7.31
C ALA A 90 -32.65 -5.63 -8.10
N LEU A 91 -32.46 -6.11 -9.33
CA LEU A 91 -31.36 -5.65 -10.20
C LEU A 91 -31.51 -4.17 -10.62
N LEU A 92 -32.74 -3.66 -10.76
CA LEU A 92 -33.01 -2.24 -11.01
C LEU A 92 -32.73 -1.38 -9.77
N ALA A 93 -33.13 -1.85 -8.58
CA ALA A 93 -32.86 -1.16 -7.31
C ALA A 93 -31.35 -1.02 -7.06
N GLU A 94 -30.58 -2.03 -7.48
CA GLU A 94 -29.13 -2.02 -7.45
C GLU A 94 -28.48 -1.36 -8.68
N GLU A 95 -29.23 -0.68 -9.55
CA GLU A 95 -28.70 0.02 -10.73
C GLU A 95 -27.86 -0.87 -11.68
N ILE A 96 -28.05 -2.19 -11.61
CA ILE A 96 -27.42 -3.18 -12.49
C ILE A 96 -28.19 -3.25 -13.81
N LEU A 97 -29.51 -3.04 -13.75
CA LEU A 97 -30.39 -2.82 -14.90
C LEU A 97 -30.80 -1.34 -14.98
N SER A 98 -31.24 -0.93 -16.16
CA SER A 98 -31.85 0.38 -16.39
C SER A 98 -33.09 0.28 -17.29
N ARG A 99 -34.06 1.16 -17.06
CA ARG A 99 -35.21 1.37 -17.97
C ARG A 99 -34.86 2.30 -19.13
N GLU A 100 -33.76 3.04 -19.03
CA GLU A 100 -33.28 3.92 -20.08
C GLU A 100 -32.17 3.27 -20.89
N ALA A 101 -32.17 3.51 -22.20
CA ALA A 101 -31.08 3.11 -23.06
C ALA A 101 -29.76 3.77 -22.58
N PRO A 102 -28.63 3.03 -22.58
CA PRO A 102 -27.37 3.57 -22.09
C PRO A 102 -26.93 4.78 -22.92
N LYS A 103 -26.84 5.94 -22.26
CA LYS A 103 -26.29 7.15 -22.87
C LYS A 103 -24.77 7.00 -23.00
N PRO A 104 -24.13 7.49 -24.08
CA PRO A 104 -22.67 7.53 -24.14
C PRO A 104 -22.19 8.38 -22.97
N SER A 105 -21.35 7.82 -22.09
CA SER A 105 -20.86 8.58 -20.95
C SER A 105 -20.10 9.80 -21.46
N SER A 106 -20.43 10.98 -20.94
CA SER A 106 -19.50 12.10 -20.92
C SER A 106 -18.23 11.65 -20.17
N ARG A 107 -17.11 12.39 -20.33
CA ARG A 107 -15.93 12.16 -19.49
C ARG A 107 -16.38 12.05 -18.03
N GLY A 108 -16.07 10.92 -17.38
CA GLY A 108 -16.47 10.66 -16.01
C GLY A 108 -16.02 11.79 -15.10
N ASP A 109 -16.92 12.23 -14.22
CA ASP A 109 -16.70 13.34 -13.28
C ASP A 109 -15.41 13.10 -12.46
N ILE A 110 -15.14 11.84 -12.08
CA ILE A 110 -13.93 11.45 -11.36
C ILE A 110 -12.64 11.78 -12.13
N HIS A 111 -12.51 11.36 -13.40
CA HIS A 111 -11.28 11.62 -14.15
C HIS A 111 -11.10 13.09 -14.48
N GLN A 112 -12.20 13.81 -14.75
CA GLN A 112 -12.13 15.25 -14.99
C GLN A 112 -11.65 15.99 -13.73
N ARG A 113 -12.20 15.68 -12.55
CA ARG A 113 -11.71 16.21 -11.26
C ARG A 113 -10.25 15.88 -11.01
N PHE A 114 -9.82 14.67 -11.36
CA PHE A 114 -8.41 14.28 -11.27
C PHE A 114 -7.53 15.16 -12.16
N LEU A 115 -7.89 15.37 -13.42
CA LEU A 115 -7.12 16.22 -14.35
C LEU A 115 -7.08 17.69 -13.88
N GLU A 116 -8.17 18.20 -13.32
CA GLU A 116 -8.24 19.54 -12.74
C GLU A 116 -7.33 19.67 -11.52
N ALA A 117 -7.37 18.71 -10.60
CA ALA A 117 -6.48 18.66 -9.45
C ALA A 117 -5.00 18.57 -9.88
N GLU A 118 -4.69 17.76 -10.91
CA GLU A 118 -3.34 17.67 -11.47
C GLU A 118 -2.87 18.95 -12.15
N ALA A 119 -3.77 19.67 -12.82
CA ALA A 119 -3.44 20.95 -13.44
C ALA A 119 -3.02 21.99 -12.38
N LEU A 120 -3.69 22.01 -11.23
CA LEU A 120 -3.41 22.93 -10.12
C LEU A 120 -2.23 22.50 -9.24
N ARG A 121 -1.88 21.21 -9.22
CA ARG A 121 -0.79 20.69 -8.39
C ARG A 121 0.55 21.35 -8.73
N GLU A 122 1.29 21.76 -7.70
CA GLU A 122 2.69 22.17 -7.85
C GLU A 122 3.55 20.96 -8.21
N ALA A 123 4.34 21.10 -9.28
CA ALA A 123 5.19 20.03 -9.78
C ALA A 123 6.60 20.56 -10.04
N PRO A 124 7.64 19.74 -9.84
CA PRO A 124 9.00 20.12 -10.19
C PRO A 124 9.12 20.43 -11.69
N THR A 125 9.87 21.48 -12.02
CA THR A 125 10.24 21.84 -13.40
C THR A 125 11.41 21.01 -13.92
N GLU A 126 12.19 20.42 -13.02
CA GLU A 126 13.31 19.51 -13.29
C GLU A 126 13.14 18.22 -12.48
N PRO A 127 13.72 17.08 -12.92
CA PRO A 127 13.64 15.84 -12.17
C PRO A 127 14.34 15.96 -10.81
N LEU A 128 13.60 15.71 -9.73
CA LEU A 128 14.18 15.57 -8.39
C LEU A 128 14.64 14.14 -8.17
N TRP A 129 15.79 13.96 -7.54
CA TRP A 129 16.40 12.65 -7.42
C TRP A 129 17.22 12.45 -6.15
N TRP A 130 17.19 11.23 -5.59
CA TRP A 130 17.82 10.93 -4.31
C TRP A 130 19.35 10.81 -4.38
N ASN A 131 19.91 10.24 -5.44
CA ASN A 131 21.35 9.99 -5.54
C ASN A 131 21.98 10.87 -6.61
N PRO A 132 22.84 11.86 -6.27
CA PRO A 132 23.48 12.08 -4.97
C PRO A 132 22.76 13.09 -4.05
N ASP A 133 21.67 13.73 -4.49
CA ASP A 133 21.14 14.96 -3.87
C ASP A 133 20.10 14.74 -2.74
N CYS A 134 20.15 13.60 -2.04
CA CYS A 134 19.18 13.25 -0.98
C CYS A 134 19.04 14.33 0.10
N PRO A 135 20.12 14.95 0.63
CA PRO A 135 19.99 15.98 1.66
C PRO A 135 19.14 17.16 1.22
N ARG A 136 19.41 17.71 0.02
CA ARG A 136 18.70 18.87 -0.51
C ARG A 136 17.28 18.54 -0.91
N VAL A 137 17.06 17.38 -1.54
CA VAL A 137 15.72 16.92 -1.90
C VAL A 137 14.87 16.72 -0.65
N MET A 138 15.40 16.07 0.39
CA MET A 138 14.66 15.86 1.62
C MET A 138 14.36 17.17 2.36
N GLU A 139 15.33 18.09 2.41
CA GLU A 139 15.12 19.42 2.99
C GLU A 139 14.00 20.17 2.28
N ARG A 140 13.99 20.16 0.94
CA ARG A 140 12.92 20.76 0.15
C ARG A 140 11.55 20.14 0.43
N LEU A 141 11.49 18.83 0.64
CA LEU A 141 10.23 18.10 0.81
C LEU A 141 9.68 18.14 2.24
N THR A 142 10.54 18.25 3.24
CA THR A 142 10.18 18.01 4.66
C THR A 142 10.67 19.07 5.63
N GLY A 143 11.45 20.04 5.13
CA GLY A 143 12.13 21.07 5.93
C GLY A 143 13.36 20.56 6.69
N ARG A 144 13.83 19.33 6.44
CA ARG A 144 15.02 18.76 7.10
C ARG A 144 15.83 17.89 6.13
N PRO A 145 17.17 18.03 6.09
CA PRO A 145 18.00 17.19 5.25
C PRO A 145 18.10 15.76 5.78
N LEU A 146 18.31 14.81 4.87
CA LEU A 146 18.63 13.41 5.18
C LEU A 146 19.86 12.98 4.38
N GLU A 147 20.85 12.39 5.06
CA GLU A 147 21.97 11.75 4.40
C GLU A 147 21.50 10.55 3.58
N LEU A 148 21.98 10.42 2.33
CA LEU A 148 21.58 9.35 1.41
C LEU A 148 21.70 7.95 2.04
N SER A 149 22.70 7.74 2.87
CA SER A 149 22.98 6.48 3.53
C SER A 149 21.99 6.11 4.66
N PHE A 150 20.94 6.91 4.88
CA PHE A 150 19.79 6.58 5.74
C PHE A 150 18.49 6.41 4.94
N LEU A 151 18.52 6.49 3.62
CA LEU A 151 17.32 6.59 2.78
C LEU A 151 16.37 5.40 2.97
N GLU A 152 16.86 4.17 2.97
CA GLU A 152 16.03 2.96 3.03
C GLU A 152 15.40 2.73 4.41
N ALA A 153 15.97 3.29 5.49
CA ALA A 153 15.39 3.28 6.82
C ALA A 153 14.20 4.26 6.94
N VAL A 154 14.16 5.28 6.10
CA VAL A 154 13.08 6.28 6.05
C VAL A 154 12.04 5.92 4.99
N LEU A 155 12.48 5.48 3.81
CA LEU A 155 11.63 5.17 2.67
C LEU A 155 11.52 3.67 2.42
N PRO A 156 10.31 3.14 2.21
CA PRO A 156 10.15 1.77 1.73
C PRO A 156 10.90 1.60 0.42
N LEU A 157 11.71 0.54 0.31
CA LEU A 157 12.56 0.28 -0.85
C LEU A 157 11.79 0.33 -2.17
N HIS A 158 10.59 -0.28 -2.20
CA HIS A 158 9.70 -0.28 -3.36
C HIS A 158 9.13 1.11 -3.74
N ARG A 159 9.47 2.18 -3.03
CA ARG A 159 9.10 3.57 -3.38
C ARG A 159 10.29 4.40 -3.85
N ILE A 160 11.53 3.96 -3.63
CA ILE A 160 12.72 4.78 -3.88
C ILE A 160 12.90 5.08 -5.37
N ALA A 161 12.70 4.09 -6.24
CA ALA A 161 12.82 4.29 -7.69
C ALA A 161 11.67 5.12 -8.30
N HIS A 162 10.55 5.32 -7.58
CA HIS A 162 9.35 5.95 -8.13
C HIS A 162 9.61 7.25 -8.92
N PRO A 163 10.31 8.26 -8.35
CA PRO A 163 10.54 9.54 -9.01
C PRO A 163 11.64 9.51 -10.08
N ALA A 164 12.32 8.38 -10.30
CA ALA A 164 13.31 8.27 -11.36
C ALA A 164 12.63 8.31 -12.73
N LEU A 165 13.27 8.97 -13.70
CA LEU A 165 12.95 8.86 -15.11
C LEU A 165 13.74 7.73 -15.75
N ASP A 166 13.09 6.96 -16.61
CA ASP A 166 13.74 6.06 -17.55
C ASP A 166 14.30 6.80 -18.77
N ALA A 167 15.02 6.09 -19.63
CA ALA A 167 15.56 6.63 -20.89
C ALA A 167 14.48 7.04 -21.92
N GLU A 168 13.20 6.72 -21.67
CA GLU A 168 12.05 7.21 -22.44
C GLU A 168 11.43 8.48 -21.79
N GLY A 169 12.06 9.02 -20.74
CA GLY A 169 11.63 10.23 -20.04
C GLY A 169 10.39 10.03 -19.16
N ARG A 170 10.10 8.79 -18.75
CA ARG A 170 8.92 8.46 -17.94
C ARG A 170 9.29 8.07 -16.52
N HIS A 171 8.45 8.48 -15.58
CA HIS A 171 8.58 8.07 -14.17
C HIS A 171 8.46 6.55 -14.02
N VAL A 172 9.35 5.93 -13.25
CA VAL A 172 9.27 4.51 -12.91
C VAL A 172 7.97 4.22 -12.16
N GLY A 173 7.60 5.07 -11.20
CA GLY A 173 6.36 4.98 -10.44
C GLY A 173 5.11 5.46 -11.18
N GLU A 174 5.24 5.96 -12.43
CA GLU A 174 4.11 6.45 -13.23
C GLU A 174 3.23 7.47 -12.48
N MET A 175 1.90 7.26 -12.43
CA MET A 175 0.97 8.11 -11.69
C MET A 175 1.01 7.84 -10.17
N ASN A 176 1.76 6.84 -9.74
CA ASN A 176 1.93 6.42 -8.35
C ASN A 176 3.25 6.93 -7.74
N VAL A 177 3.94 7.88 -8.39
CA VAL A 177 5.18 8.47 -7.85
C VAL A 177 4.96 8.93 -6.41
N PHE A 178 5.86 8.47 -5.55
CA PHE A 178 5.91 8.81 -4.14
C PHE A 178 7.31 9.36 -3.81
N PRO A 179 7.42 10.45 -3.04
CA PRO A 179 6.34 11.33 -2.62
C PRO A 179 5.74 12.09 -3.82
N VAL A 180 4.46 12.46 -3.74
CA VAL A 180 3.73 13.08 -4.87
C VAL A 180 4.37 14.39 -5.33
N ALA A 181 5.02 15.10 -4.41
CA ALA A 181 5.73 16.36 -4.67
C ALA A 181 6.94 16.20 -5.62
N MET A 182 7.46 14.99 -5.82
CA MET A 182 8.51 14.72 -6.82
C MET A 182 7.96 14.36 -8.20
N ARG A 183 6.64 14.17 -8.35
CA ARG A 183 6.03 13.78 -9.62
C ARG A 183 5.97 14.95 -10.60
N MET A 184 6.65 14.79 -11.73
CA MET A 184 6.61 15.75 -12.84
C MET A 184 5.28 15.69 -13.60
N LYS A 185 4.92 16.79 -14.28
CA LYS A 185 3.79 16.83 -15.22
C LYS A 185 4.22 16.30 -16.58
N LEU A 186 4.12 14.99 -16.78
CA LEU A 186 4.47 14.33 -18.04
C LEU A 186 3.24 14.20 -18.96
N PRO A 187 3.36 14.48 -20.26
CA PRO A 187 2.29 14.22 -21.22
C PRO A 187 1.81 12.77 -21.15
N THR A 188 0.50 12.59 -21.03
CA THR A 188 -0.12 11.28 -20.86
C THR A 188 -1.40 11.21 -21.70
N GLU A 189 -1.50 10.19 -22.56
CA GLU A 189 -2.71 9.90 -23.33
C GLU A 189 -3.63 9.01 -22.50
N TRP A 190 -4.83 9.51 -22.24
CA TRP A 190 -5.87 8.83 -21.47
C TRP A 190 -6.99 8.33 -22.38
N LYS A 191 -7.46 7.09 -22.16
CA LYS A 191 -8.63 6.53 -22.87
C LYS A 191 -9.55 5.77 -21.92
N PRO A 192 -10.85 5.67 -22.22
CA PRO A 192 -11.72 4.71 -21.56
C PRO A 192 -11.17 3.30 -21.77
N CYS A 193 -11.17 2.49 -20.72
CA CYS A 193 -10.69 1.11 -20.82
C CYS A 193 -11.66 0.27 -21.68
N PRO A 194 -11.17 -0.42 -22.72
CA PRO A 194 -12.00 -1.23 -23.61
C PRO A 194 -12.11 -2.69 -23.15
N TYR A 195 -11.36 -3.09 -22.13
CA TYR A 195 -11.26 -4.48 -21.68
C TYR A 195 -12.44 -4.84 -20.78
N PRO A 196 -13.00 -6.07 -20.90
CA PRO A 196 -14.06 -6.53 -20.00
C PRO A 196 -13.56 -6.63 -18.55
N GLY A 197 -14.49 -6.69 -17.60
CA GLY A 197 -14.22 -6.71 -16.16
C GLY A 197 -14.44 -5.36 -15.48
N SER A 198 -14.02 -5.26 -14.21
CA SER A 198 -14.24 -4.11 -13.30
C SER A 198 -13.94 -2.74 -13.91
N ARG A 199 -12.91 -2.68 -14.77
CA ARG A 199 -12.43 -1.46 -15.44
C ARG A 199 -13.17 -1.09 -16.73
N PHE A 200 -14.06 -1.91 -17.27
CA PHE A 200 -14.69 -1.66 -18.57
C PHE A 200 -15.45 -0.33 -18.59
N ARG A 201 -15.00 0.63 -19.40
CA ARG A 201 -15.54 1.99 -19.46
C ARG A 201 -15.74 2.59 -18.06
N ASP A 202 -14.76 2.42 -17.19
CA ASP A 202 -14.74 3.11 -15.91
C ASP A 202 -14.68 4.64 -16.06
N GLU A 203 -15.17 5.35 -15.06
CA GLU A 203 -15.06 6.82 -15.03
C GLU A 203 -13.60 7.26 -14.95
N ALA A 204 -12.77 6.50 -14.24
CA ALA A 204 -11.33 6.65 -14.25
C ALA A 204 -10.75 6.10 -15.56
N MET A 205 -9.84 6.84 -16.18
CA MET A 205 -9.31 6.50 -17.49
C MET A 205 -8.04 5.65 -17.41
N MET A 206 -7.75 4.96 -18.50
CA MET A 206 -6.56 4.14 -18.71
C MET A 206 -5.41 4.98 -19.26
N ASN A 207 -4.21 4.85 -18.67
CA ASN A 207 -2.97 5.46 -19.18
C ASN A 207 -2.43 4.64 -20.37
N VAL A 208 -2.72 5.09 -21.60
CA VAL A 208 -2.31 4.41 -22.83
C VAL A 208 -0.83 4.61 -23.14
N THR A 209 -0.24 5.72 -22.69
CA THR A 209 1.18 5.99 -22.89
C THR A 209 2.05 4.96 -22.17
N ALA A 210 1.72 4.63 -20.92
CA ALA A 210 2.41 3.58 -20.17
C ALA A 210 2.24 2.20 -20.82
N LEU A 211 1.04 1.87 -21.32
CA LEU A 211 0.78 0.62 -22.03
C LEU A 211 1.64 0.47 -23.30
N ARG A 212 1.80 1.54 -24.08
CA ARG A 212 2.62 1.51 -25.30
C ARG A 212 4.09 1.24 -25.00
N SER A 213 4.65 1.90 -23.99
CA SER A 213 6.03 1.67 -23.53
C SER A 213 6.21 0.22 -23.07
N MET A 214 5.29 -0.29 -22.24
CA MET A 214 5.33 -1.69 -21.77
C MET A 214 5.23 -2.71 -22.92
N THR A 215 4.33 -2.49 -23.88
CA THR A 215 4.13 -3.39 -25.03
C THR A 215 5.39 -3.49 -25.88
N ARG A 216 6.11 -2.37 -26.05
CA ARG A 216 7.38 -2.31 -26.80
C ARG A 216 8.45 -3.24 -26.20
N HIS A 217 8.50 -3.33 -24.88
CA HIS A 217 9.56 -4.02 -24.13
C HIS A 217 9.13 -5.38 -23.56
N TRP A 218 7.92 -5.84 -23.89
CA TRP A 218 7.22 -6.90 -23.16
C TRP A 218 8.01 -8.20 -23.00
N LYS A 219 8.61 -8.72 -24.08
CA LYS A 219 9.40 -9.97 -24.01
C LYS A 219 10.64 -9.83 -23.13
N ALA A 220 11.29 -8.67 -23.15
CA ALA A 220 12.45 -8.41 -22.29
C ALA A 220 12.04 -8.28 -20.82
N VAL A 221 10.90 -7.64 -20.56
CA VAL A 221 10.29 -7.56 -19.22
C VAL A 221 10.03 -8.96 -18.66
N LEU A 222 9.36 -9.83 -19.42
CA LEU A 222 9.08 -11.20 -18.98
C LEU A 222 10.36 -12.01 -18.68
N ARG A 223 11.40 -11.87 -19.51
CA ARG A 223 12.70 -12.53 -19.28
C ARG A 223 13.41 -12.03 -18.02
N GLY A 224 13.42 -10.72 -17.80
CA GLY A 224 13.98 -10.12 -16.59
C GLY A 224 13.27 -10.61 -15.33
N VAL A 225 11.93 -10.69 -15.38
CA VAL A 225 11.12 -11.20 -14.27
C VAL A 225 11.38 -12.68 -14.00
N LEU A 226 11.50 -13.52 -15.04
CA LEU A 226 11.90 -14.93 -14.87
C LEU A 226 13.28 -15.07 -14.22
N ALA A 227 14.26 -14.26 -14.64
CA ALA A 227 15.60 -14.32 -14.06
C ALA A 227 15.61 -13.97 -12.56
N VAL A 228 14.84 -12.95 -12.15
CA VAL A 228 14.66 -12.62 -10.73
C VAL A 228 13.92 -13.73 -9.98
N ARG A 229 12.86 -14.29 -10.59
CA ARG A 229 12.11 -15.43 -10.03
C ARG A 229 13.02 -16.63 -9.80
N GLU A 230 13.86 -16.99 -10.75
CA GLU A 230 14.77 -18.13 -10.65
C GLU A 230 15.80 -17.94 -9.52
N GLU A 231 16.38 -16.75 -9.39
CA GLU A 231 17.30 -16.44 -8.29
C GLU A 231 16.58 -16.49 -6.93
N TYR A 232 15.35 -15.98 -6.84
CA TYR A 232 14.55 -16.07 -5.62
C TYR A 232 14.26 -17.53 -5.25
N LEU A 233 13.79 -18.33 -6.21
CA LEU A 233 13.41 -19.73 -5.97
C LEU A 233 14.61 -20.65 -5.68
N ARG A 234 15.82 -20.28 -6.11
CA ARG A 234 17.07 -20.93 -5.66
C ARG A 234 17.25 -20.88 -4.15
N ARG A 235 16.71 -19.85 -3.49
CA ARG A 235 16.83 -19.61 -2.05
C ARG A 235 15.59 -20.10 -1.30
N ARG A 236 14.41 -19.96 -1.89
CA ARG A 236 13.13 -20.37 -1.32
C ARG A 236 12.26 -21.13 -2.32
N PRO A 237 12.18 -22.46 -2.23
CA PRO A 237 11.32 -23.23 -3.13
C PRO A 237 9.83 -22.96 -2.85
N LEU A 238 9.02 -23.23 -3.88
CA LEU A 238 7.57 -23.22 -3.81
C LEU A 238 7.04 -24.21 -2.76
N LEU A 239 5.74 -24.16 -2.49
CA LEU A 239 5.08 -25.20 -1.73
C LEU A 239 5.20 -26.56 -2.45
N PRO A 240 5.08 -27.70 -1.74
CA PRO A 240 5.21 -29.03 -2.34
C PRO A 240 4.25 -29.31 -3.51
N ASP A 241 3.11 -28.61 -3.54
CA ASP A 241 2.09 -28.70 -4.60
C ASP A 241 2.34 -27.71 -5.77
N GLY A 242 3.48 -27.01 -5.76
CA GLY A 242 3.87 -26.05 -6.78
C GLY A 242 3.26 -24.65 -6.62
N ARG A 243 2.45 -24.40 -5.57
CA ARG A 243 1.86 -23.07 -5.35
C ARG A 243 2.80 -22.10 -4.65
N TRP A 244 2.53 -20.81 -4.84
CA TRP A 244 3.20 -19.75 -4.07
C TRP A 244 2.55 -19.59 -2.71
N ARG A 245 3.34 -19.14 -1.74
CA ARG A 245 2.82 -18.51 -0.53
C ARG A 245 2.55 -17.04 -0.85
N VAL A 246 1.45 -16.45 -0.38
CA VAL A 246 1.15 -15.02 -0.60
C VAL A 246 2.32 -14.13 -0.14
N GLY A 247 2.95 -14.47 0.99
CA GLY A 247 4.13 -13.77 1.49
C GLY A 247 5.35 -13.86 0.57
N ASP A 248 5.63 -15.06 0.03
CA ASP A 248 6.73 -15.26 -0.91
C ASP A 248 6.47 -14.54 -2.24
N LEU A 249 5.21 -14.49 -2.70
CA LEU A 249 4.81 -13.71 -3.88
C LEU A 249 5.04 -12.22 -3.66
N HIS A 250 4.70 -11.68 -2.48
CA HIS A 250 5.00 -10.29 -2.13
C HIS A 250 6.51 -10.04 -2.13
N ALA A 251 7.30 -10.94 -1.53
CA ALA A 251 8.75 -10.82 -1.43
C ALA A 251 9.47 -10.87 -2.78
N VAL A 252 9.11 -11.79 -3.68
CA VAL A 252 9.69 -11.84 -5.04
C VAL A 252 9.32 -10.59 -5.85
N CYS A 253 8.10 -10.06 -5.68
CA CYS A 253 7.73 -8.80 -6.32
C CYS A 253 8.64 -7.67 -5.84
N VAL A 254 8.91 -7.57 -4.54
CA VAL A 254 9.84 -6.57 -3.99
C VAL A 254 11.25 -6.76 -4.55
N ALA A 255 11.69 -8.00 -4.80
CA ALA A 255 12.96 -8.29 -5.48
C ALA A 255 13.02 -7.74 -6.91
N VAL A 256 11.94 -7.86 -7.68
CA VAL A 256 11.86 -7.25 -9.01
C VAL A 256 11.93 -5.73 -8.92
N LEU A 257 11.23 -5.11 -7.97
CA LEU A 257 11.24 -3.65 -7.77
C LEU A 257 12.60 -3.14 -7.24
N ALA A 258 13.34 -3.99 -6.54
CA ALA A 258 14.65 -3.67 -5.98
C ALA A 258 15.74 -3.54 -7.04
N LEU A 259 15.63 -4.26 -8.17
CA LEU A 259 16.63 -4.24 -9.22
C LEU A 259 16.88 -2.84 -9.83
N PRO A 260 15.87 -2.12 -10.36
CA PRO A 260 16.09 -0.74 -10.80
C PRO A 260 16.56 0.14 -9.65
N THR A 261 16.01 -0.05 -8.44
CA THR A 261 16.38 0.73 -7.26
C THR A 261 17.86 0.58 -6.94
N LEU A 262 18.41 -0.64 -6.97
CA LEU A 262 19.82 -0.92 -6.69
C LEU A 262 20.74 -0.19 -7.67
N LEU A 263 20.46 -0.28 -8.96
CA LEU A 263 21.28 0.32 -10.03
C LEU A 263 21.31 1.84 -9.92
N LEU A 264 20.17 2.42 -9.57
CA LEU A 264 19.98 3.84 -9.31
C LEU A 264 20.71 4.32 -8.05
N MET A 265 20.77 3.46 -7.03
CA MET A 265 21.16 3.81 -5.67
C MET A 265 22.61 3.45 -5.31
N ARG A 266 23.26 2.52 -6.01
CA ARG A 266 24.64 2.11 -5.69
C ARG A 266 25.63 3.28 -5.69
N GLY A 267 26.63 3.23 -4.82
CA GLY A 267 27.64 4.26 -4.67
C GLY A 267 28.66 4.26 -5.81
N ASN A 268 28.96 3.07 -6.35
CA ASN A 268 29.87 2.91 -7.48
C ASN A 268 29.08 2.77 -8.78
N ASP A 269 29.37 3.65 -9.74
CA ASP A 269 28.72 3.69 -11.05
C ASP A 269 27.18 3.64 -10.99
N PRO A 270 26.52 4.54 -10.23
CA PRO A 270 25.06 4.61 -10.26
C PRO A 270 24.55 4.96 -11.64
N VAL A 271 23.48 4.31 -12.06
CA VAL A 271 22.77 4.69 -13.28
C VAL A 271 22.20 6.11 -13.11
N PRO A 272 22.55 7.07 -13.97
CA PRO A 272 22.01 8.42 -13.89
C PRO A 272 20.49 8.46 -14.05
N ASN A 273 19.85 9.41 -13.36
CA ASN A 273 18.41 9.64 -13.52
C ASN A 273 18.10 10.06 -14.97
N GLY A 274 17.17 9.38 -15.63
CA GLY A 274 16.89 9.55 -17.06
C GLY A 274 17.68 8.61 -17.97
N GLU A 275 18.56 7.76 -17.45
CA GLU A 275 19.32 6.77 -18.23
C GLU A 275 18.95 5.31 -17.90
N LEU A 276 18.00 5.10 -16.98
CA LEU A 276 17.52 3.76 -16.62
C LEU A 276 16.90 3.06 -17.84
N ASP A 277 17.28 1.80 -18.06
CA ASP A 277 16.72 0.95 -19.11
C ASP A 277 15.17 0.89 -18.99
N PRO A 278 14.41 1.26 -20.04
CA PRO A 278 12.96 1.20 -20.05
C PRO A 278 12.38 -0.20 -19.74
N VAL A 279 13.14 -1.27 -19.97
CA VAL A 279 12.78 -2.64 -19.55
C VAL A 279 12.63 -2.70 -18.02
N LEU A 280 13.58 -2.16 -17.27
CA LEU A 280 13.55 -2.16 -15.80
C LEU A 280 12.39 -1.32 -15.26
N SER A 281 12.14 -0.16 -15.88
CA SER A 281 10.98 0.65 -15.53
C SER A 281 9.66 -0.07 -15.82
N SER A 282 9.58 -0.82 -16.93
CA SER A 282 8.39 -1.57 -17.28
C SER A 282 8.18 -2.78 -16.37
N MET A 283 9.26 -3.50 -16.02
CA MET A 283 9.26 -4.55 -14.99
C MET A 283 8.73 -4.03 -13.67
N PHE A 284 9.19 -2.84 -13.26
CA PHE A 284 8.72 -2.21 -12.04
C PHE A 284 7.20 -1.98 -12.05
N ARG A 285 6.70 -1.28 -13.08
CA ARG A 285 5.28 -0.86 -13.18
C ARG A 285 4.31 -2.03 -13.13
N VAL A 286 4.59 -3.11 -13.88
CA VAL A 286 3.68 -4.27 -13.94
C VAL A 286 3.76 -5.10 -12.64
N THR A 287 4.94 -5.19 -12.03
CA THR A 287 5.14 -6.00 -10.82
C THR A 287 4.64 -5.30 -9.55
N ASP A 288 4.68 -3.96 -9.51
CA ASP A 288 4.18 -3.20 -8.34
C ASP A 288 2.68 -3.43 -8.11
N GLY A 289 1.90 -3.63 -9.18
CA GLY A 289 0.50 -4.05 -9.08
C GLY A 289 0.33 -5.37 -8.33
N VAL A 290 1.13 -6.40 -8.66
CA VAL A 290 1.09 -7.69 -7.97
C VAL A 290 1.54 -7.57 -6.52
N ARG A 291 2.59 -6.78 -6.26
CA ARG A 291 3.04 -6.48 -4.89
C ARG A 291 1.90 -5.86 -4.08
N MET A 292 1.16 -4.90 -4.66
CA MET A 292 0.04 -4.24 -3.99
C MET A 292 -1.08 -5.22 -3.64
N VAL A 293 -1.46 -6.12 -4.56
CA VAL A 293 -2.49 -7.15 -4.29
C VAL A 293 -2.01 -8.14 -3.22
N ALA A 294 -0.77 -8.62 -3.30
CA ALA A 294 -0.22 -9.52 -2.28
C ALA A 294 -0.14 -8.83 -0.91
N ALA A 295 0.24 -7.55 -0.85
CA ALA A 295 0.23 -6.78 0.39
C ALA A 295 -1.20 -6.55 0.91
N TYR A 296 -2.16 -6.28 0.03
CA TYR A 296 -3.58 -6.18 0.39
C TYR A 296 -4.04 -7.47 1.06
N LEU A 297 -3.74 -8.64 0.48
CA LEU A 297 -4.10 -9.93 1.05
C LEU A 297 -3.47 -10.20 2.43
N LEU A 298 -2.19 -9.84 2.62
CA LEU A 298 -1.49 -10.05 3.90
C LEU A 298 -2.01 -9.14 5.02
N TYR A 299 -2.49 -7.94 4.68
CA TYR A 299 -2.76 -6.87 5.64
C TYR A 299 -4.20 -6.32 5.56
N HIS A 300 -5.11 -7.04 4.91
CA HIS A 300 -6.51 -6.63 4.80
C HIS A 300 -7.12 -6.47 6.21
N PRO A 301 -7.70 -5.32 6.58
CA PRO A 301 -8.16 -5.10 7.95
C PRO A 301 -9.25 -6.07 8.41
N ALA A 302 -10.15 -6.48 7.52
CA ALA A 302 -11.26 -7.38 7.87
C ALA A 302 -10.84 -8.86 7.82
N GLU A 303 -10.02 -9.24 6.85
CA GLU A 303 -9.70 -10.65 6.57
C GLU A 303 -8.25 -10.81 6.07
N PRO A 304 -7.24 -10.59 6.92
CA PRO A 304 -5.85 -10.72 6.51
C PRO A 304 -5.46 -12.20 6.40
N ARG A 305 -4.81 -12.55 5.30
CA ARG A 305 -4.33 -13.91 5.02
C ARG A 305 -2.99 -14.18 5.70
N PRO A 306 -2.79 -15.38 6.27
CA PRO A 306 -1.47 -15.86 6.68
C PRO A 306 -0.41 -15.76 5.59
N TYR A 307 0.85 -15.56 5.99
CA TYR A 307 1.98 -15.53 5.05
C TYR A 307 2.01 -16.77 4.15
N ASP A 308 1.81 -17.94 4.75
CA ASP A 308 1.86 -19.25 4.10
C ASP A 308 0.60 -19.61 3.29
N THR A 309 -0.39 -18.73 3.20
CA THR A 309 -1.59 -18.99 2.40
C THR A 309 -1.20 -19.29 0.95
N PRO A 310 -1.58 -20.46 0.40
CA PRO A 310 -1.29 -20.79 -0.99
C PRO A 310 -2.04 -19.84 -1.95
N ILE A 311 -1.41 -19.49 -3.07
CA ILE A 311 -2.03 -18.69 -4.14
C ILE A 311 -1.55 -19.11 -5.53
N THR A 312 -2.47 -19.06 -6.49
CA THR A 312 -2.27 -19.35 -7.92
C THR A 312 -2.47 -18.10 -8.78
N PRO A 313 -2.00 -18.09 -10.04
CA PRO A 313 -2.29 -17.03 -11.01
C PRO A 313 -3.78 -16.72 -11.17
N ALA A 314 -4.61 -17.77 -11.27
CA ALA A 314 -6.04 -17.65 -11.47
C ALA A 314 -6.72 -16.98 -10.28
N GLU A 315 -6.36 -17.40 -9.06
CA GLU A 315 -6.87 -16.78 -7.83
C GLU A 315 -6.42 -15.31 -7.72
N LEU A 316 -5.17 -15.00 -8.04
CA LEU A 316 -4.65 -13.63 -8.02
C LEU A 316 -5.41 -12.73 -9.01
N TYR A 317 -5.63 -13.19 -10.24
CA TYR A 317 -6.41 -12.44 -11.25
C TYR A 317 -7.83 -12.18 -10.75
N ARG A 318 -8.48 -13.24 -10.26
CA ARG A 318 -9.84 -13.19 -9.74
C ARG A 318 -9.99 -12.19 -8.59
N ILE A 319 -9.12 -12.27 -7.60
CA ILE A 319 -9.07 -11.32 -6.48
C ILE A 319 -8.83 -9.90 -7.00
N SER A 320 -7.94 -9.73 -8.00
CA SER A 320 -7.66 -8.41 -8.56
C SER A 320 -8.88 -7.77 -9.23
N GLU A 321 -9.72 -8.57 -9.91
CA GLU A 321 -11.01 -8.11 -10.44
C GLU A 321 -12.02 -7.82 -9.32
N HIS A 322 -12.28 -8.80 -8.46
CA HIS A 322 -13.42 -8.76 -7.53
C HIS A 322 -13.19 -7.73 -6.40
N GLU A 323 -11.95 -7.60 -5.92
CA GLU A 323 -11.57 -6.61 -4.92
C GLU A 323 -11.21 -5.25 -5.55
N ASN A 324 -11.54 -5.05 -6.83
CA ASN A 324 -11.34 -3.79 -7.57
C ASN A 324 -9.89 -3.28 -7.56
N GLN A 325 -8.91 -4.20 -7.49
CA GLN A 325 -7.49 -3.84 -7.44
C GLN A 325 -6.96 -3.32 -8.80
N PHE A 326 -7.76 -3.43 -9.86
CA PHE A 326 -7.49 -2.74 -11.13
C PHE A 326 -7.96 -1.28 -11.16
N LEU A 327 -8.65 -0.80 -10.13
CA LEU A 327 -9.19 0.56 -10.06
C LEU A 327 -8.37 1.41 -9.08
N SER A 328 -8.30 2.71 -9.37
CA SER A 328 -7.77 3.71 -8.43
C SER A 328 -8.39 5.08 -8.72
N SER A 329 -8.27 5.99 -7.75
CA SER A 329 -8.72 7.38 -7.94
C SER A 329 -7.93 8.16 -9.00
N ARG A 330 -6.81 7.62 -9.51
CA ARG A 330 -5.94 8.27 -10.50
C ARG A 330 -6.07 7.68 -11.90
N GLY A 331 -6.80 6.57 -12.06
CA GLY A 331 -6.89 5.82 -13.30
C GLY A 331 -7.07 4.32 -13.06
N VAL A 332 -7.35 3.59 -14.13
CA VAL A 332 -7.47 2.11 -14.11
C VAL A 332 -6.23 1.44 -14.67
N CYS A 333 -6.03 0.16 -14.30
CA CYS A 333 -4.99 -0.69 -14.85
C CYS A 333 -5.07 -0.74 -16.39
N ALA A 334 -3.94 -0.52 -17.05
CA ALA A 334 -3.88 -0.44 -18.51
C ALA A 334 -3.57 -1.78 -19.21
N GLY A 335 -3.13 -2.81 -18.48
CA GLY A 335 -2.68 -4.07 -19.07
C GLY A 335 -3.83 -4.89 -19.68
N PRO A 336 -3.84 -5.23 -20.97
CA PRO A 336 -4.86 -6.12 -21.56
C PRO A 336 -4.95 -7.45 -20.79
N PRO A 337 -6.14 -8.11 -20.72
CA PRO A 337 -6.30 -9.36 -19.96
C PRO A 337 -5.26 -10.43 -20.30
N HIS A 338 -5.02 -10.69 -21.59
CA HIS A 338 -4.02 -11.67 -22.03
C HIS A 338 -2.59 -11.34 -21.58
N MET A 339 -2.21 -10.05 -21.48
CA MET A 339 -0.89 -9.67 -20.98
C MET A 339 -0.81 -9.84 -19.46
N VAL A 340 -1.89 -9.56 -18.73
CA VAL A 340 -1.95 -9.81 -17.28
C VAL A 340 -1.83 -11.31 -16.99
N GLU A 341 -2.57 -12.14 -17.71
CA GLU A 341 -2.49 -13.60 -17.61
C GLU A 341 -1.10 -14.13 -17.98
N GLU A 342 -0.51 -13.65 -19.07
CA GLU A 342 0.85 -14.03 -19.48
C GLU A 342 1.89 -13.62 -18.44
N PHE A 343 1.74 -12.43 -17.84
CA PHE A 343 2.59 -11.97 -16.76
C PHE A 343 2.50 -12.88 -15.53
N PHE A 344 1.29 -13.23 -15.10
CA PHE A 344 1.10 -14.11 -13.95
C PHE A 344 1.63 -15.51 -14.21
N ALA A 345 1.39 -16.08 -15.39
CA ALA A 345 1.96 -17.37 -15.78
C ALA A 345 3.50 -17.32 -15.81
N THR A 346 4.08 -16.21 -16.24
CA THR A 346 5.54 -16.03 -16.25
C THR A 346 6.10 -15.91 -14.82
N LEU A 347 5.60 -14.95 -14.04
CA LEU A 347 6.08 -14.66 -12.69
C LEU A 347 5.83 -15.82 -11.73
N MET A 348 4.63 -16.43 -11.77
CA MET A 348 4.23 -17.42 -10.78
C MET A 348 4.54 -18.84 -11.26
N ASP A 349 4.12 -19.21 -12.47
CA ASP A 349 4.31 -20.60 -12.97
C ASP A 349 5.68 -20.82 -13.61
N GLY A 350 6.42 -19.74 -13.90
CA GLY A 350 7.72 -19.84 -14.59
C GLY A 350 7.56 -20.17 -16.07
N LYS A 351 6.42 -19.79 -16.68
CA LYS A 351 6.18 -20.02 -18.11
C LYS A 351 7.31 -19.35 -18.93
N PRO A 352 8.01 -20.09 -19.81
CA PRO A 352 9.08 -19.51 -20.62
C PRO A 352 8.53 -18.51 -21.64
N VAL A 353 9.34 -17.49 -21.96
CA VAL A 353 8.99 -16.47 -22.94
C VAL A 353 9.15 -17.00 -24.36
N GLU A 354 8.09 -16.90 -25.17
CA GLU A 354 8.09 -17.40 -26.54
C GLU A 354 9.04 -16.62 -27.49
N GLY A 355 9.75 -17.38 -28.32
CA GLY A 355 10.68 -16.87 -29.34
C GLY A 355 12.15 -17.19 -29.02
N PRO A 356 13.08 -16.80 -29.91
CA PRO A 356 14.50 -17.13 -29.74
C PRO A 356 15.06 -16.46 -28.47
N PRO A 357 15.96 -17.13 -27.74
CA PRO A 357 16.63 -16.53 -26.59
C PRO A 357 17.38 -15.27 -27.05
N ALA A 358 17.24 -14.19 -26.29
CA ALA A 358 18.06 -13.00 -26.46
C ALA A 358 19.07 -12.93 -25.31
N PRO A 359 20.27 -12.35 -25.54
CA PRO A 359 21.20 -12.10 -24.46
C PRO A 359 20.53 -11.24 -23.40
N MET A 360 20.76 -11.59 -22.13
CA MET A 360 20.33 -10.75 -21.02
C MET A 360 21.15 -9.46 -21.01
N PRO A 361 20.55 -8.31 -20.68
CA PRO A 361 21.29 -7.05 -20.52
C PRO A 361 22.33 -7.15 -19.38
N GLU A 362 23.31 -6.25 -19.39
CA GLU A 362 24.41 -6.24 -18.39
C GLU A 362 23.90 -6.15 -16.95
N TRP A 363 22.81 -5.39 -16.72
CA TRP A 363 22.19 -5.26 -15.40
C TRP A 363 21.69 -6.59 -14.82
N ALA A 364 21.54 -7.65 -15.62
CA ALA A 364 21.12 -8.96 -15.14
C ALA A 364 22.15 -9.58 -14.18
N ALA A 365 23.42 -9.17 -14.27
CA ALA A 365 24.46 -9.59 -13.33
C ALA A 365 24.18 -9.11 -11.89
N ASP A 366 23.40 -8.03 -11.72
CA ASP A 366 23.06 -7.45 -10.42
C ASP A 366 21.84 -8.12 -9.76
N ILE A 367 21.20 -9.11 -10.40
CA ILE A 367 19.99 -9.77 -9.87
C ILE A 367 20.21 -10.40 -8.48
N PRO A 368 21.29 -11.16 -8.20
CA PRO A 368 21.51 -11.71 -6.87
C PRO A 368 21.61 -10.62 -5.78
N ALA A 369 22.31 -9.52 -6.08
CA ALA A 369 22.43 -8.38 -5.17
C ALA A 369 21.07 -7.66 -4.98
N ALA A 370 20.26 -7.58 -6.04
CA ALA A 370 18.92 -7.00 -5.95
C ALA A 370 17.98 -7.82 -5.05
N VAL A 371 18.08 -9.15 -5.05
CA VAL A 371 17.31 -10.01 -4.11
C VAL A 371 17.76 -9.75 -2.67
N ASP A 372 19.06 -9.68 -2.40
CA ASP A 372 19.59 -9.36 -1.06
C ASP A 372 19.21 -7.95 -0.59
N TYR A 373 19.15 -7.01 -1.53
CA TYR A 373 18.73 -5.64 -1.27
C TYR A 373 17.24 -5.57 -0.92
N ALA A 374 16.40 -6.28 -1.68
CA ALA A 374 14.96 -6.38 -1.44
C ALA A 374 14.64 -6.91 -0.05
N MET A 375 15.29 -7.99 0.35
CA MET A 375 15.05 -8.62 1.65
C MET A 375 15.47 -7.70 2.80
N ARG A 376 16.60 -6.99 2.69
CA ARG A 376 16.98 -5.94 3.67
C ARG A 376 15.98 -4.79 3.72
N GLY A 377 15.46 -4.38 2.56
CA GLY A 377 14.35 -3.42 2.48
C GLY A 377 13.08 -3.91 3.19
N LEU A 378 12.76 -5.20 3.11
CA LEU A 378 11.63 -5.80 3.85
C LEU A 378 11.88 -5.83 5.36
N LEU A 379 13.11 -6.09 5.81
CA LEU A 379 13.47 -6.00 7.24
C LEU A 379 13.26 -4.58 7.78
N LEU A 380 13.81 -3.56 7.09
CA LEU A 380 13.64 -2.14 7.44
C LEU A 380 12.16 -1.74 7.45
N TYR A 381 11.41 -2.16 6.43
CA TYR A 381 9.98 -1.86 6.32
C TYR A 381 9.17 -2.50 7.46
N SER A 382 9.47 -3.76 7.83
CA SER A 382 8.82 -4.43 8.97
C SER A 382 9.11 -3.72 10.28
N LEU A 383 10.35 -3.28 10.53
CA LEU A 383 10.71 -2.52 11.73
C LEU A 383 9.98 -1.18 11.80
N GLN A 384 10.02 -0.40 10.72
CA GLN A 384 9.35 0.90 10.64
C GLN A 384 7.84 0.78 10.93
N PHE A 385 7.15 -0.16 10.28
CA PHE A 385 5.70 -0.33 10.46
C PHE A 385 5.32 -0.83 11.86
N ASN A 386 6.13 -1.69 12.49
CA ASN A 386 5.81 -2.16 13.84
C ASN A 386 6.04 -1.07 14.88
N LEU A 387 7.04 -0.20 14.69
CA LEU A 387 7.19 0.96 15.56
C LEU A 387 5.94 1.86 15.53
N TRP A 388 5.27 1.99 14.38
CA TRP A 388 3.97 2.68 14.31
C TRP A 388 2.87 1.97 15.09
N GLY A 389 2.82 0.64 15.04
CA GLY A 389 1.90 -0.14 15.89
C GLY A 389 2.12 0.13 17.38
N ARG A 390 3.38 0.25 17.81
CA ARG A 390 3.74 0.65 19.19
C ARG A 390 3.32 2.09 19.50
N MET A 391 3.48 3.00 18.55
CA MET A 391 3.02 4.39 18.68
C MET A 391 1.49 4.46 18.85
N CYS A 392 0.70 3.65 18.15
CA CYS A 392 -0.75 3.57 18.36
C CYS A 392 -1.10 3.11 19.79
N GLY A 393 -0.32 2.20 20.38
CA GLY A 393 -0.45 1.82 21.79
C GLY A 393 -0.18 2.97 22.75
N ALA A 394 0.81 3.83 22.44
CA ALA A 394 1.06 5.05 23.21
C ALA A 394 -0.11 6.04 23.12
N TYR A 395 -0.68 6.24 21.92
CA TYR A 395 -1.90 7.05 21.73
C TYR A 395 -3.09 6.53 22.55
N ASP A 396 -3.26 5.22 22.65
CA ASP A 396 -4.32 4.57 23.45
C ASP A 396 -4.18 4.90 24.95
N ALA A 397 -2.96 4.78 25.48
CA ALA A 397 -2.64 5.15 26.85
C ALA A 397 -2.82 6.65 27.12
N LEU A 398 -2.35 7.51 26.20
CA LEU A 398 -2.55 8.97 26.28
C LEU A 398 -4.03 9.33 26.30
N ARG A 399 -4.81 8.72 25.40
CA ARG A 399 -6.24 8.96 25.31
C ARG A 399 -6.96 8.53 26.59
N SER A 400 -6.65 7.35 27.11
CA SER A 400 -7.21 6.85 28.37
C SER A 400 -6.92 7.78 29.56
N ALA A 401 -5.71 8.35 29.63
CA ALA A 401 -5.36 9.34 30.65
C ALA A 401 -6.13 10.67 30.48
N LEU A 402 -6.44 11.08 29.25
CA LEU A 402 -7.06 12.37 28.93
C LEU A 402 -8.60 12.34 28.93
N LEU A 403 -9.23 11.18 28.71
CA LEU A 403 -10.69 11.03 28.70
C LEU A 403 -11.40 11.56 29.98
N PRO A 404 -10.91 11.29 31.21
CA PRO A 404 -11.57 11.77 32.43
C PRO A 404 -11.32 13.26 32.72
N VAL A 405 -10.52 13.96 31.90
CA VAL A 405 -10.14 15.34 32.17
C VAL A 405 -11.27 16.30 31.78
N GLU A 406 -11.83 16.98 32.77
CA GLU A 406 -12.74 18.13 32.62
C GLU A 406 -11.92 19.44 32.71
N ASP A 407 -11.17 19.77 31.64
CA ASP A 407 -10.43 21.03 31.52
C ASP A 407 -11.16 21.97 30.54
N GLU A 408 -11.01 23.28 30.73
CA GLU A 408 -11.66 24.25 29.84
C GLU A 408 -11.16 24.09 28.40
N PRO A 409 -12.04 24.20 27.38
CA PRO A 409 -11.61 24.24 26.00
C PRO A 409 -10.56 25.34 25.78
N GLY A 410 -9.38 24.96 25.31
CA GLY A 410 -8.24 25.87 25.14
C GLY A 410 -7.22 25.84 26.27
N GLY A 411 -7.52 25.23 27.42
CA GLY A 411 -6.52 24.88 28.44
C GLY A 411 -5.50 23.86 27.93
N PHE A 412 -4.35 23.73 28.60
CA PHE A 412 -3.26 22.86 28.16
C PHE A 412 -3.72 21.39 27.95
N LEU A 413 -4.42 20.81 28.93
CA LEU A 413 -4.92 19.43 28.81
C LEU A 413 -6.10 19.35 27.84
N GLY A 414 -6.94 20.38 27.77
CA GLY A 414 -8.02 20.48 26.79
C GLY A 414 -7.51 20.46 25.33
N ARG A 415 -6.47 21.22 25.01
CA ARG A 415 -5.83 21.21 23.67
C ARG A 415 -5.19 19.87 23.35
N LEU A 416 -4.44 19.31 24.30
CA LEU A 416 -3.82 18.00 24.14
C LEU A 416 -4.87 16.91 23.89
N ARG A 417 -5.97 16.90 24.67
CA ARG A 417 -7.10 15.99 24.46
C ARG A 417 -7.70 16.17 23.07
N ALA A 418 -7.95 17.39 22.62
CA ALA A 418 -8.50 17.67 21.29
C ALA A 418 -7.58 17.15 20.17
N ARG A 419 -6.27 17.34 20.30
CA ARG A 419 -5.29 16.82 19.33
C ARG A 419 -5.25 15.30 19.34
N VAL A 420 -5.16 14.67 20.52
CA VAL A 420 -5.17 13.20 20.65
C VAL A 420 -6.45 12.59 20.06
N GLU A 421 -7.63 13.18 20.29
CA GLU A 421 -8.88 12.70 19.69
C GLU A 421 -8.91 12.87 18.16
N SER A 422 -8.33 13.96 17.64
CA SER A 422 -8.18 14.15 16.19
C SER A 422 -7.29 13.07 15.57
N ASP A 423 -6.14 12.82 16.19
CA ASP A 423 -5.19 11.78 15.78
C ASP A 423 -5.80 10.37 15.92
N TRP A 424 -6.58 10.15 16.98
CA TRP A 424 -7.26 8.89 17.24
C TRP A 424 -8.28 8.52 16.17
N ARG A 425 -9.06 9.48 15.66
CA ARG A 425 -9.98 9.22 14.53
C ARG A 425 -9.25 8.68 13.31
N MET A 426 -8.02 9.15 13.04
CA MET A 426 -7.21 8.62 11.95
C MET A 426 -6.81 7.16 12.23
N ILE A 427 -6.40 6.85 13.46
CA ILE A 427 -6.08 5.48 13.91
C ILE A 427 -7.30 4.55 13.79
N GLU A 428 -8.50 5.03 14.12
CA GLU A 428 -9.77 4.28 13.97
C GLU A 428 -10.07 3.92 12.52
N THR A 429 -9.81 4.82 11.56
CA THR A 429 -10.03 4.51 10.13
C THR A 429 -9.15 3.36 9.60
N LEU A 430 -8.09 3.02 10.34
CA LEU A 430 -7.16 1.93 10.02
C LEU A 430 -7.39 0.69 10.89
N GLY A 431 -8.35 0.73 11.82
CA GLY A 431 -8.63 -0.36 12.78
C GLY A 431 -7.53 -0.59 13.82
N LEU A 432 -6.48 0.25 13.84
CA LEU A 432 -5.33 0.11 14.73
C LEU A 432 -5.61 0.60 16.16
N ASN A 433 -6.81 1.10 16.42
CA ASN A 433 -7.32 1.35 17.76
C ASN A 433 -7.62 0.04 18.51
N GLN A 434 -7.91 -1.05 17.79
CA GLN A 434 -8.24 -2.34 18.39
C GLN A 434 -6.97 -3.15 18.69
N PRO A 435 -6.76 -3.63 19.94
CA PRO A 435 -5.58 -4.42 20.29
C PRO A 435 -5.43 -5.71 19.47
N SER A 436 -6.53 -6.39 19.15
CA SER A 436 -6.54 -7.60 18.31
C SER A 436 -6.01 -7.34 16.90
N THR A 437 -6.47 -6.26 16.27
CA THR A 437 -6.03 -5.84 14.94
C THR A 437 -4.54 -5.47 14.95
N ARG A 438 -4.08 -4.73 15.97
CA ARG A 438 -2.64 -4.42 16.14
C ARG A 438 -1.80 -5.71 16.25
N ALA A 439 -2.21 -6.65 17.08
CA ALA A 439 -1.51 -7.93 17.26
C ALA A 439 -1.48 -8.77 15.97
N GLN A 440 -2.57 -8.75 15.20
CA GLN A 440 -2.66 -9.45 13.92
C GLN A 440 -1.71 -8.84 12.88
N VAL A 441 -1.69 -7.51 12.75
CA VAL A 441 -0.76 -6.80 11.86
C VAL A 441 0.70 -7.05 12.27
N GLU A 442 1.00 -7.00 13.57
CA GLU A 442 2.33 -7.31 14.12
C GLU A 442 2.75 -8.73 13.73
N SER A 443 1.90 -9.73 13.97
CA SER A 443 2.18 -11.13 13.63
C SER A 443 2.54 -11.33 12.14
N ARG A 444 1.79 -10.71 11.23
CA ARG A 444 2.08 -10.76 9.78
C ARG A 444 3.40 -10.10 9.40
N ARG A 445 3.84 -9.10 10.15
CA ARG A 445 5.13 -8.44 9.94
C ARG A 445 6.29 -9.21 10.54
N VAL A 446 6.07 -9.92 11.65
CA VAL A 446 7.03 -10.90 12.19
C VAL A 446 7.28 -11.98 11.14
N GLU A 447 6.22 -12.59 10.59
CA GLU A 447 6.32 -13.58 9.52
C GLU A 447 7.12 -13.03 8.32
N GLN A 448 6.81 -11.81 7.87
CA GLN A 448 7.55 -11.17 6.76
C GLN A 448 9.03 -10.94 7.10
N TYR A 449 9.34 -10.42 8.29
CA TYR A 449 10.70 -10.12 8.73
C TYR A 449 11.54 -11.41 8.81
N GLU A 450 11.01 -12.43 9.48
CA GLU A 450 11.73 -13.68 9.67
C GLU A 450 11.93 -14.40 8.33
N ASN A 451 10.93 -14.46 7.45
CA ASN A 451 11.11 -15.07 6.13
C ASN A 451 12.13 -14.30 5.26
N ALA A 452 12.11 -12.96 5.28
CA ALA A 452 13.11 -12.15 4.59
C ALA A 452 14.53 -12.39 5.14
N LEU A 453 14.66 -12.59 6.45
CA LEU A 453 15.94 -12.90 7.11
C LEU A 453 16.53 -14.23 6.61
N HIS A 454 15.70 -15.27 6.49
CA HIS A 454 16.12 -16.59 6.00
C HIS A 454 16.57 -16.59 4.53
N LEU A 455 16.20 -15.56 3.76
CA LEU A 455 16.51 -15.40 2.35
C LEU A 455 17.81 -14.63 2.07
N LEU A 456 18.42 -14.06 3.10
CA LEU A 456 19.65 -13.28 2.97
C LEU A 456 20.88 -14.14 2.76
N THR A 457 21.72 -13.71 1.83
CA THR A 457 23.12 -14.13 1.78
C THR A 457 24.00 -13.17 2.61
N GLY A 458 25.11 -13.69 3.14
CA GLY A 458 26.11 -12.88 3.86
C GLY A 458 25.60 -12.20 5.13
N PHE A 459 24.69 -12.85 5.86
CA PHE A 459 24.10 -12.33 7.10
C PHE A 459 25.14 -12.07 8.19
N ARG A 460 24.97 -10.98 8.97
CA ARG A 460 25.81 -10.64 10.13
C ARG A 460 25.10 -10.97 11.44
N GLU A 461 25.85 -11.47 12.42
CA GLU A 461 25.32 -11.91 13.72
C GLU A 461 24.64 -10.80 14.56
N ASP A 462 24.88 -9.52 14.26
CA ASP A 462 24.38 -8.37 15.01
C ASP A 462 22.96 -7.93 14.65
N THR A 463 22.35 -8.49 13.59
CA THR A 463 20.94 -8.21 13.26
C THR A 463 20.00 -9.05 14.14
N PRO A 464 18.93 -8.45 14.70
CA PRO A 464 17.94 -9.18 15.48
C PRO A 464 17.39 -10.37 14.70
N ARG A 465 17.45 -11.56 15.30
CA ARG A 465 16.91 -12.79 14.69
C ARG A 465 15.39 -12.79 14.69
N HIS A 466 14.78 -12.25 15.75
CA HIS A 466 13.35 -12.06 15.85
C HIS A 466 13.02 -10.57 15.79
N LEU A 467 11.97 -10.23 15.05
CA LEU A 467 11.52 -8.84 14.95
C LEU A 467 11.19 -8.23 16.32
N GLN A 468 10.63 -9.04 17.22
CA GLN A 468 10.21 -8.63 18.55
C GLN A 468 11.38 -8.17 19.44
N ASP A 469 12.58 -8.74 19.24
CA ASP A 469 13.78 -8.38 19.99
C ASP A 469 14.16 -6.90 19.79
N ALA A 470 13.81 -6.33 18.63
CA ALA A 470 14.06 -4.91 18.34
C ALA A 470 13.15 -3.95 19.12
N PHE A 471 12.11 -4.45 19.79
CA PHE A 471 11.12 -3.64 20.51
C PHE A 471 11.09 -3.91 22.01
N ILE A 472 12.05 -4.67 22.55
CA ILE A 472 12.19 -4.87 23.99
C ILE A 472 12.67 -3.53 24.59
N PRO A 473 11.90 -2.88 25.48
CA PRO A 473 12.31 -1.59 26.05
C PRO A 473 13.64 -1.71 26.80
N ALA A 474 14.51 -0.71 26.68
CA ALA A 474 15.84 -0.76 27.30
C ALA A 474 15.78 -0.73 28.85
N HIS A 475 14.85 0.04 29.41
CA HIS A 475 14.65 0.28 30.85
C HIS A 475 15.93 0.63 31.61
N ASP A 476 16.81 1.42 30.97
CA ASP A 476 18.11 1.81 31.52
C ASP A 476 18.06 3.20 32.20
N ALA A 477 19.23 3.71 32.61
CA ALA A 477 19.35 5.02 33.24
C ALA A 477 18.97 6.20 32.32
N VAL A 478 19.04 6.02 31.00
CA VAL A 478 18.62 7.04 30.02
C VAL A 478 17.10 7.13 30.02
N ASP A 479 16.40 5.99 30.04
CA ASP A 479 14.94 5.95 30.08
C ASP A 479 14.39 6.54 31.39
N ALA A 480 15.02 6.21 32.52
CA ALA A 480 14.66 6.78 33.82
C ALA A 480 14.81 8.32 33.82
N ARG A 481 15.88 8.85 33.21
CA ARG A 481 16.11 10.29 33.07
C ARG A 481 15.08 10.93 32.13
N ALA A 482 14.76 10.28 31.02
CA ALA A 482 13.76 10.76 30.07
C ALA A 482 12.37 10.88 30.72
N ARG A 483 11.96 9.86 31.48
CA ARG A 483 10.70 9.86 32.25
C ARG A 483 10.64 11.00 33.26
N LEU A 484 11.71 11.19 34.05
CA LEU A 484 11.78 12.31 35.01
C LEU A 484 11.68 13.67 34.30
N ARG A 485 12.38 13.83 33.18
CA ARG A 485 12.38 15.07 32.40
C ARG A 485 11.00 15.38 31.80
N LEU A 486 10.29 14.37 31.27
CA LEU A 486 8.93 14.54 30.78
C LEU A 486 7.98 14.98 31.89
N ARG A 487 8.05 14.32 33.07
CA ARG A 487 7.23 14.69 34.23
C ARG A 487 7.49 16.13 34.68
N GLU A 488 8.75 16.57 34.71
CA GLU A 488 9.13 17.94 35.05
C GLU A 488 8.53 18.95 34.04
N LEU A 489 8.73 18.70 32.75
CA LEU A 489 8.29 19.57 31.66
C LEU A 489 6.76 19.66 31.53
N LEU A 490 6.05 18.56 31.79
CA LEU A 490 4.59 18.53 31.76
C LEU A 490 4.01 19.28 32.95
N ARG A 491 4.57 19.09 34.15
CA ARG A 491 4.15 19.84 35.35
C ARG A 491 4.41 21.33 35.23
N SER A 492 5.56 21.73 34.66
CA SER A 492 5.87 23.16 34.50
C SER A 492 4.93 23.89 33.54
N ARG A 493 4.23 23.17 32.64
CA ARG A 493 3.31 23.74 31.65
C ARG A 493 1.85 23.73 32.07
N ALA A 494 1.48 22.89 33.02
CA ALA A 494 0.09 22.74 33.44
C ALA A 494 -0.37 23.80 34.47
N ASP A 495 0.47 24.78 34.80
CA ASP A 495 0.32 25.71 35.94
C ASP A 495 0.16 24.98 37.29
N ALA A 496 0.03 25.70 38.41
CA ALA A 496 -0.11 25.10 39.74
C ALA A 496 -1.41 24.28 39.83
N THR A 497 -1.32 22.97 39.61
CA THR A 497 -2.47 22.09 39.45
C THR A 497 -2.91 21.36 40.72
N PRO A 498 -4.22 21.11 40.91
CA PRO A 498 -4.74 20.12 41.86
C PRO A 498 -4.14 18.72 41.68
N GLU A 499 -4.11 17.92 42.75
CA GLU A 499 -3.54 16.56 42.80
C GLU A 499 -4.05 15.64 41.67
N ALA A 500 -5.36 15.69 41.36
CA ALA A 500 -5.97 14.89 40.29
C ALA A 500 -5.37 15.14 38.90
N ARG A 501 -4.87 16.35 38.62
CA ARG A 501 -4.18 16.65 37.35
C ARG A 501 -2.73 16.17 37.36
N SER A 502 -2.10 16.03 38.53
CA SER A 502 -0.75 15.47 38.65
C SER A 502 -0.72 14.00 38.22
N ASP A 503 -1.76 13.22 38.54
CA ASP A 503 -1.85 11.82 38.15
C ASP A 503 -1.98 11.67 36.63
N VAL A 504 -2.82 12.50 36.00
CA VAL A 504 -2.97 12.54 34.53
C VAL A 504 -1.66 12.91 33.84
N LEU A 505 -0.97 13.95 34.30
CA LEU A 505 0.34 14.35 33.75
C LEU A 505 1.40 13.26 33.96
N GLY A 506 1.34 12.55 35.09
CA GLY A 506 2.18 11.38 35.36
C GLY A 506 1.95 10.26 34.37
N ALA A 507 0.68 9.90 34.13
CA ALA A 507 0.30 8.87 33.17
C ALA A 507 0.72 9.23 31.73
N ILE A 508 0.55 10.50 31.33
CA ILE A 508 1.02 11.01 30.03
C ILE A 508 2.54 10.88 29.92
N ALA A 509 3.29 11.33 30.93
CA ALA A 509 4.74 11.23 30.95
C ALA A 509 5.22 9.78 30.85
N ASP A 510 4.54 8.87 31.53
CA ASP A 510 4.89 7.45 31.56
C ASP A 510 4.62 6.77 30.22
N ALA A 511 3.47 7.05 29.58
CA ALA A 511 3.15 6.56 28.24
C ALA A 511 4.17 7.04 27.19
N LEU A 512 4.56 8.32 27.25
CA LEU A 512 5.57 8.89 26.37
C LEU A 512 6.96 8.28 26.61
N ALA A 513 7.37 8.16 27.88
CA ALA A 513 8.66 7.59 28.23
C ALA A 513 8.76 6.12 27.83
N GLU A 514 7.68 5.36 27.96
CA GLU A 514 7.61 3.96 27.55
C GLU A 514 7.71 3.79 26.04
N TYR A 515 7.09 4.68 25.25
CA TYR A 515 7.30 4.66 23.81
C TYR A 515 8.76 4.95 23.44
N LEU A 516 9.37 5.96 24.06
CA LEU A 516 10.75 6.34 23.78
C LEU A 516 11.75 5.23 24.14
N SER A 517 11.52 4.47 25.21
CA SER A 517 12.36 3.32 25.59
C SER A 517 12.25 2.15 24.60
N ILE A 518 11.10 1.97 23.96
CA ILE A 518 10.89 1.00 22.86
C ILE A 518 11.53 1.48 21.55
N GLU A 519 11.47 2.78 21.27
CA GLU A 519 12.00 3.35 20.02
C GLU A 519 13.53 3.22 19.93
N ARG A 520 14.28 3.40 21.02
CA ARG A 520 15.76 3.33 21.03
C ARG A 520 16.34 2.01 20.45
N PRO A 521 15.94 0.82 20.94
CA PRO A 521 16.42 -0.44 20.35
C PRO A 521 15.92 -0.65 18.92
N ALA A 522 14.75 -0.11 18.55
CA ALA A 522 14.27 -0.16 17.17
C ALA A 522 15.13 0.70 16.24
N LEU A 523 15.55 1.89 16.67
CA LEU A 523 16.49 2.75 15.95
C LEU A 523 17.85 2.07 15.76
N ARG A 524 18.35 1.37 16.79
CA ARG A 524 19.55 0.53 16.68
C ARG A 524 19.42 -0.54 15.61
N ALA A 525 18.31 -1.27 15.61
CA ALA A 525 18.05 -2.32 14.62
C ALA A 525 17.95 -1.76 13.19
N LEU A 526 17.22 -0.65 13.02
CA LEU A 526 17.10 0.08 11.75
C LEU A 526 18.48 0.53 11.24
N GLU A 527 19.28 1.16 12.09
CA GLU A 527 20.63 1.61 11.73
C GLU A 527 21.54 0.43 11.36
N GLY A 528 21.48 -0.67 12.12
CA GLY A 528 22.25 -1.88 11.85
C GLY A 528 21.95 -2.48 10.48
N ILE A 529 20.68 -2.62 10.11
CA ILE A 529 20.28 -3.12 8.80
C ILE A 529 20.62 -2.10 7.70
N GLN A 530 20.41 -0.81 7.93
CA GLN A 530 20.77 0.24 6.98
C GLN A 530 22.28 0.25 6.69
N ARG A 531 23.14 -0.02 7.69
CA ARG A 531 24.56 -0.21 7.44
C ARG A 531 24.80 -1.38 6.48
N GLN A 532 24.11 -2.50 6.64
CA GLN A 532 24.25 -3.60 5.67
C GLN A 532 23.77 -3.22 4.27
N VAL A 533 22.69 -2.44 4.16
CA VAL A 533 22.26 -1.86 2.88
C VAL A 533 23.36 -1.00 2.27
N ASN A 534 23.98 -0.11 3.05
CA ASN A 534 25.07 0.75 2.55
C ASN A 534 26.28 -0.08 2.12
N ALA A 535 26.64 -1.14 2.85
CA ALA A 535 27.71 -2.03 2.46
C ALA A 535 27.41 -2.74 1.12
N LEU A 536 26.19 -3.26 0.96
CA LEU A 536 25.73 -3.88 -0.29
C LEU A 536 25.75 -2.90 -1.47
N LEU A 537 25.26 -1.67 -1.24
CA LEU A 537 25.24 -0.60 -2.22
C LEU A 537 26.60 0.09 -2.40
N GLN A 538 27.62 -0.28 -1.63
CA GLN A 538 28.95 0.35 -1.65
C GLN A 538 28.90 1.87 -1.37
N ARG A 539 28.03 2.28 -0.45
CA ARG A 539 27.89 3.66 0.04
C ARG A 539 28.68 3.88 1.32
N PRO A 540 29.18 5.10 1.57
CA PRO A 540 29.78 5.44 2.86
C PRO A 540 28.74 5.36 3.98
N HIS A 541 29.19 5.02 5.19
CA HIS A 541 28.35 5.06 6.38
C HIS A 541 28.35 6.48 6.98
N PRO A 542 27.19 6.99 7.44
CA PRO A 542 27.14 8.25 8.19
C PRO A 542 28.01 8.19 9.45
N GLU A 543 28.66 9.31 9.78
CA GLU A 543 29.39 9.44 11.04
C GLU A 543 28.45 9.63 12.24
N ARG A 544 27.28 10.25 12.00
CA ARG A 544 26.25 10.43 13.02
C ARG A 544 25.35 9.21 13.14
N LYS A 545 24.69 9.07 14.28
CA LYS A 545 23.68 8.04 14.53
C LYS A 545 22.37 8.35 13.82
N PHE A 546 21.60 7.30 13.54
CA PHE A 546 20.22 7.43 13.09
C PHE A 546 19.34 7.85 14.28
N SER A 547 18.39 8.76 14.04
CA SER A 547 17.56 9.36 15.10
C SER A 547 16.06 9.26 14.81
N SER A 548 15.25 9.42 15.85
CA SER A 548 13.78 9.54 15.71
C SER A 548 13.38 10.70 14.79
N ALA A 549 14.16 11.78 14.77
CA ALA A 549 13.92 12.90 13.87
C ALA A 549 14.15 12.56 12.39
N ASP A 550 15.06 11.64 12.07
CA ASP A 550 15.21 11.11 10.71
C ASP A 550 14.05 10.20 10.35
N LEU A 551 13.63 9.34 11.29
CA LEU A 551 12.49 8.45 11.08
C LEU A 551 11.17 9.21 10.88
N SER A 552 10.98 10.35 11.56
CA SER A 552 9.80 11.22 11.41
C SER A 552 9.60 11.73 9.97
N LEU A 553 10.67 11.77 9.16
CA LEU A 553 10.60 12.16 7.76
C LEU A 553 9.68 11.22 6.96
N SER A 554 9.62 9.94 7.32
CA SER A 554 8.71 8.98 6.70
C SER A 554 7.23 9.39 6.85
N HIS A 555 6.86 9.96 8.00
CA HIS A 555 5.51 10.47 8.24
C HIS A 555 5.23 11.72 7.41
N ARG A 556 6.18 12.67 7.38
CA ARG A 556 6.02 13.91 6.62
C ARG A 556 5.87 13.69 5.12
N LEU A 557 6.62 12.75 4.55
CA LEU A 557 6.52 12.40 3.14
C LEU A 557 5.16 11.79 2.76
N ARG A 558 4.36 11.36 3.73
CA ARG A 558 3.02 10.80 3.55
C ARG A 558 1.91 11.83 3.74
N ILE A 559 2.24 13.06 4.15
CA ILE A 559 1.26 14.15 4.23
C ILE A 559 0.64 14.38 2.84
N GLY A 560 -0.69 14.51 2.80
CA GLY A 560 -1.44 14.68 1.55
C GLY A 560 -1.75 13.38 0.80
N ILE A 561 -1.37 12.21 1.35
CA ILE A 561 -1.84 10.90 0.87
C ILE A 561 -3.09 10.52 1.65
N ALA A 562 -3.95 9.68 1.07
CA ALA A 562 -5.08 9.11 1.80
C ALA A 562 -4.57 8.34 3.04
N ARG A 563 -4.94 8.82 4.23
CA ARG A 563 -4.72 8.18 5.56
C ARG A 563 -3.27 8.21 6.07
N PRO A 564 -2.65 9.39 6.29
CA PRO A 564 -1.41 9.44 7.06
C PRO A 564 -1.69 9.00 8.51
N LEU A 565 -0.80 8.21 9.08
CA LEU A 565 -0.82 7.94 10.51
C LEU A 565 -0.25 9.14 11.27
N PRO A 566 -0.81 9.48 12.44
CA PRO A 566 -0.28 10.56 13.27
C PRO A 566 1.14 10.23 13.75
N ASP A 567 1.96 11.26 13.94
CA ASP A 567 3.30 11.16 14.53
C ASP A 567 3.31 11.76 15.93
N LEU A 568 3.61 10.93 16.93
CA LEU A 568 3.70 11.34 18.32
C LEU A 568 4.74 12.44 18.52
N MET A 569 5.84 12.46 17.75
CA MET A 569 6.88 13.49 17.87
C MET A 569 6.38 14.86 17.38
N GLU A 570 5.46 14.89 16.43
CA GLU A 570 4.80 16.14 16.00
C GLU A 570 3.81 16.62 17.06
N LEU A 571 3.04 15.72 17.69
CA LEU A 571 2.19 16.06 18.82
C LEU A 571 2.98 16.66 19.99
N LEU A 572 4.12 16.07 20.36
CA LEU A 572 5.00 16.60 21.41
C LEU A 572 5.48 18.02 21.07
N ARG A 573 5.84 18.26 19.81
CA ARG A 573 6.32 19.57 19.37
C ARG A 573 5.22 20.62 19.34
N ASP A 574 4.07 20.27 18.76
CA ASP A 574 3.02 21.22 18.44
C ASP A 574 2.16 21.59 19.64
N GLU A 575 1.81 20.61 20.48
CA GLU A 575 0.90 20.83 21.61
C GLU A 575 1.65 21.01 22.93
N LEU A 576 2.81 20.35 23.08
CA LEU A 576 3.57 20.37 24.32
C LEU A 576 4.81 21.25 24.25
N GLU A 577 5.15 21.81 23.09
CA GLU A 577 6.41 22.55 22.91
C GLU A 577 7.62 21.76 23.43
N ILE A 578 7.62 20.44 23.24
CA ILE A 578 8.69 19.54 23.62
C ILE A 578 9.35 19.02 22.35
N THR A 579 10.67 19.14 22.27
CA THR A 579 11.46 18.48 21.23
C THR A 579 12.15 17.27 21.83
N VAL A 580 12.05 16.14 21.13
CA VAL A 580 12.75 14.90 21.48
C VAL A 580 13.71 14.54 20.37
N GLU A 581 14.94 14.28 20.75
CA GLU A 581 15.96 13.67 19.90
C GLU A 581 16.34 12.33 20.53
N ASN A 582 15.87 11.25 19.91
CA ASN A 582 16.10 9.89 20.38
C ASN A 582 17.08 9.18 19.43
N THR A 583 18.06 8.49 19.98
CA THR A 583 19.02 7.63 19.28
C THR A 583 19.18 6.34 20.07
N GLU A 584 19.90 5.34 19.55
CA GLU A 584 20.13 4.09 20.29
C GLU A 584 20.73 4.30 21.70
N GLU A 585 21.60 5.30 21.85
CA GLU A 585 22.38 5.54 23.06
C GLU A 585 21.80 6.66 23.95
N THR A 586 21.01 7.58 23.39
CA THR A 586 20.60 8.80 24.11
C THR A 586 19.17 9.21 23.82
N THR A 587 18.48 9.73 24.84
CA THR A 587 17.22 10.46 24.70
C THR A 587 17.41 11.87 25.23
N ARG A 588 17.37 12.87 24.34
CA ARG A 588 17.45 14.28 24.71
C ARG A 588 16.07 14.93 24.58
N ILE A 589 15.60 15.51 25.68
CA ILE A 589 14.28 16.17 25.74
C ILE A 589 14.48 17.62 26.15
N THR A 590 14.12 18.53 25.25
CA THR A 590 14.26 19.98 25.43
C THR A 590 12.93 20.69 25.20
N ASN A 591 12.85 21.94 25.64
CA ASN A 591 11.79 22.82 25.17
C ASN A 591 11.99 23.08 23.68
N ALA A 592 10.90 23.09 22.92
CA ALA A 592 10.91 23.56 21.54
C ALA A 592 11.27 25.05 21.54
N PRO A 593 12.00 25.52 20.51
CA PRO A 593 12.19 26.95 20.32
C PRO A 593 10.82 27.64 20.22
N THR A 594 10.65 28.75 20.92
CA THR A 594 9.40 29.53 20.90
C THR A 594 9.05 29.84 19.44
N ARG A 595 7.85 29.46 18.98
CA ARG A 595 7.40 29.82 17.63
C ARG A 595 7.47 31.33 17.53
N SER A 596 8.34 31.86 16.67
CA SER A 596 8.31 33.27 16.28
C SER A 596 6.93 33.52 15.65
N GLN A 597 6.12 34.33 16.34
CA GLN A 597 4.74 34.66 15.96
C GLN A 597 4.65 35.29 14.58
#